data_AF-A0A9E3Y074-F1
#
_entry.id   AF-A0A9E3Y074-F1
#
_cell.length_a   1.000
_cell.length_b   1.000
_cell.length_c   1.000
_cell.angle_alpha   90.00
_cell.angle_beta   90.00
_cell.angle_gamma   90.00
#
_symmetry.space_group_name_H-M   'P 1'
#
loop_
_entity.id
_entity.type
_entity.pdbx_description
1 polymer ?
#
loop_
_entity_poly.entity_id
_entity_poly.type
_entity_poly.pdbx_seq_one_letter_code
_entity_poly.pdbx_strand_id
1 'polypeptide(L)'
;ALVAGVADRCADAHVPCFGPTAALARLESSKGFTRSLAATLGLPSPAFHMASSAAEAVAWWREFGKPVVVKLDGLAAGKGVIVPDDEAATIAAIEELVTQGPIVLE
;
A
#
# COMPACT_ATOMS: atom_id res chain seq x y z
N ALA A 1 -17.21 -1.86 -1.23
CA ALA A 1 -18.15 -1.63 -0.09
C ALA A 1 -17.47 -0.88 1.05
N LEU A 2 -16.40 -1.43 1.64
CA LEU A 2 -15.70 -0.84 2.78
C LEU A 2 -15.22 0.61 2.56
N VAL A 3 -14.35 0.81 1.56
CA VAL A 3 -13.79 2.12 1.19
C VAL A 3 -14.87 3.11 0.75
N ALA A 4 -16.00 2.60 0.26
CA ALA A 4 -17.12 3.42 -0.18
C ALA A 4 -18.01 3.91 1.01
N GLY A 5 -17.61 3.65 2.26
CA GLY A 5 -18.29 4.19 3.44
C GLY A 5 -19.67 3.58 3.69
N VAL A 6 -19.85 2.29 3.42
CA VAL A 6 -21.14 1.62 3.71
C VAL A 6 -21.51 1.74 5.19
N ALA A 7 -20.54 1.59 6.11
CA ALA A 7 -20.79 1.75 7.55
C ALA A 7 -21.23 3.18 7.90
N ASP A 8 -20.61 4.20 7.31
CA ASP A 8 -20.99 5.61 7.51
C ASP A 8 -22.43 5.85 7.03
N ARG A 9 -22.76 5.38 5.82
CA ARG A 9 -24.11 5.53 5.24
C ARG A 9 -25.18 4.78 6.04
N CYS A 10 -24.84 3.62 6.61
CA CYS A 10 -25.73 2.90 7.51
C CYS A 10 -25.95 3.68 8.81
N ALA A 11 -24.90 4.27 9.38
CA ALA A 11 -25.01 5.12 10.57
C ALA A 11 -25.92 6.33 10.32
N ASP A 12 -25.75 7.03 9.19
CA ASP A 12 -26.62 8.15 8.79
C ASP A 12 -28.09 7.72 8.64
N ALA A 13 -28.31 6.50 8.15
CA ALA A 13 -29.63 5.91 7.98
C ALA A 13 -30.20 5.24 9.26
N HIS A 14 -29.49 5.30 10.39
CA HIS A 14 -29.85 4.62 11.64
C HIS A 14 -30.03 3.10 11.48
N VAL A 15 -29.29 2.50 10.55
CA VAL A 15 -29.26 1.06 10.30
C VAL A 15 -28.06 0.47 11.03
N PRO A 16 -28.25 -0.51 11.94
CA PRO A 16 -27.12 -1.21 12.57
C PRO A 16 -26.20 -1.84 11.53
N CYS A 17 -24.90 -1.54 11.62
CA CYS A 17 -23.89 -2.05 10.70
C CYS A 17 -22.64 -2.44 11.49
N PHE A 18 -22.04 -3.57 11.13
CA PHE A 18 -20.76 -4.00 11.68
C PHE A 18 -19.67 -3.85 10.61
N GLY A 19 -18.71 -2.98 10.85
CA GLY A 19 -17.59 -2.71 9.96
C GLY A 19 -16.96 -1.34 10.24
N PRO A 20 -15.75 -1.07 9.73
CA PRO A 20 -15.10 0.21 9.87
C PRO A 20 -15.80 1.29 9.03
N THR A 21 -15.71 2.53 9.49
CA THR A 21 -15.98 3.73 8.68
C THR A 21 -15.01 3.81 7.50
N ALA A 22 -15.33 4.62 6.48
CA ALA A 22 -14.42 4.89 5.36
C ALA A 22 -13.05 5.39 5.84
N ALA A 23 -13.03 6.19 6.90
CA ALA A 23 -11.79 6.67 7.50
C ALA A 23 -10.94 5.53 8.08
N LEU A 24 -11.55 4.61 8.81
CA LEU A 24 -10.86 3.44 9.40
C LEU A 24 -10.51 2.39 8.35
N ALA A 25 -11.30 2.27 7.28
CA ALA A 25 -11.05 1.37 6.15
C ALA A 25 -9.71 1.67 5.44
N ARG A 26 -9.16 2.87 5.61
CA ARG A 26 -7.84 3.26 5.06
C ARG A 26 -6.71 2.37 5.54
N LEU A 27 -6.84 1.77 6.73
CA LEU A 27 -5.87 0.81 7.26
C LEU A 27 -5.68 -0.42 6.35
N GLU A 28 -6.72 -0.80 5.61
CA GLU A 28 -6.67 -1.90 4.66
C GLU A 28 -6.48 -1.36 3.23
N SER A 29 -7.13 -0.25 2.90
CA SER A 29 -7.18 0.25 1.52
C SER A 29 -5.95 1.02 1.08
N SER A 30 -5.06 1.43 1.99
CA SER A 30 -3.77 2.05 1.64
C SER A 30 -2.68 1.47 2.54
N LYS A 31 -1.81 0.68 1.92
CA LYS A 31 -0.61 0.10 2.54
C LYS A 31 0.33 1.22 2.99
N GLY A 32 0.49 2.26 2.17
CA GLY A 32 1.29 3.42 2.48
C GLY A 32 0.81 4.13 3.74
N PHE A 33 -0.50 4.41 3.83
CA PHE A 33 -1.11 4.99 5.02
C PHE A 33 -0.84 4.15 6.28
N THR A 34 -1.04 2.83 6.19
CA THR A 34 -0.82 1.92 7.31
C THR A 34 0.63 1.88 7.76
N ARG A 35 1.58 1.92 6.82
CA ARG A 35 3.02 1.99 7.15
C ARG A 35 3.40 3.30 7.81
N SER A 36 2.93 4.43 7.28
CA SER A 36 3.16 5.75 7.91
C SER A 36 2.56 5.84 9.32
N LEU A 37 1.36 5.28 9.52
CA LEU A 37 0.72 5.25 10.84
C LEU A 37 1.50 4.36 11.81
N ALA A 38 1.89 3.14 11.38
CA ALA A 38 2.68 2.24 12.21
C ALA A 38 4.01 2.87 12.64
N ALA A 39 4.72 3.53 11.72
CA ALA A 39 5.95 4.25 12.01
C ALA A 39 5.74 5.39 13.03
N THR A 40 4.66 6.18 12.85
CA THR A 40 4.31 7.28 13.77
C THR A 40 3.99 6.78 15.18
N LEU A 41 3.40 5.60 15.29
CA LEU A 41 3.05 4.96 16.56
C LEU A 41 4.20 4.14 17.17
N GLY A 42 5.36 4.07 16.51
CA GLY A 42 6.50 3.26 16.96
C GLY A 42 6.24 1.76 16.92
N LEU A 43 5.32 1.30 16.06
CA LEU A 43 5.04 -0.12 15.88
C LEU A 43 6.16 -0.79 15.06
N PRO A 44 6.62 -1.99 15.44
CA PRO A 44 7.57 -2.75 14.64
C PRO A 44 7.08 -2.90 13.20
N SER A 45 7.86 -2.39 12.25
CA SER A 45 7.53 -2.38 10.83
C SER A 45 8.81 -2.48 9.99
N PRO A 46 8.74 -3.04 8.77
CA PRO A 46 9.87 -3.00 7.86
C PRO A 46 10.19 -1.55 7.46
N ALA A 47 11.45 -1.31 7.10
CA ALA A 47 11.79 -0.09 6.36
C ALA A 47 10.98 -0.08 5.06
N PHE A 48 10.38 1.05 4.72
CA PHE A 48 9.54 1.14 3.54
C PHE A 48 9.72 2.48 2.83
N HIS A 49 9.34 2.52 1.55
CA HIS A 49 9.26 3.74 0.77
C HIS A 49 8.01 3.76 -0.08
N MET A 50 7.37 4.92 -0.16
CA MET A 50 6.24 5.15 -1.06
C MET A 50 6.76 5.89 -2.28
N ALA A 51 6.53 5.36 -3.46
CA ALA A 51 6.97 5.98 -4.72
C ALA A 51 5.80 6.14 -5.68
N SER A 52 5.84 7.23 -6.46
CA SER A 52 4.87 7.49 -7.53
C SER A 52 5.49 7.45 -8.93
N SER A 53 6.78 7.13 -9.02
CA SER A 53 7.48 6.93 -10.30
C SER A 53 8.51 5.81 -10.22
N ALA A 54 8.76 5.14 -11.36
CA ALA A 54 9.76 4.08 -11.44
C ALA A 54 11.17 4.61 -11.10
N ALA A 55 11.52 5.81 -11.59
CA ALA A 55 12.82 6.41 -11.36
C ALA A 55 13.10 6.63 -9.86
N GLU A 56 12.11 7.17 -9.13
CA GLU A 56 12.19 7.35 -7.67
C GLU A 56 12.32 6.01 -6.94
N ALA A 57 11.47 5.05 -7.29
CA ALA A 57 11.45 3.73 -6.66
C ALA A 57 12.77 2.97 -6.85
N VAL A 58 13.31 2.98 -8.07
CA VAL A 58 14.60 2.33 -8.40
C VAL A 58 15.76 3.03 -7.69
N ALA A 59 15.76 4.36 -7.64
CA ALA A 59 16.79 5.11 -6.93
C ALA A 59 16.80 4.76 -5.44
N TRP A 60 15.64 4.78 -4.79
CA TRP A 60 15.52 4.41 -3.38
C TRP A 60 15.93 2.95 -3.13
N TRP A 61 15.45 2.02 -3.96
CA TRP A 61 15.76 0.60 -3.80
C TRP A 61 17.28 0.32 -3.92
N ARG A 62 17.95 0.98 -4.86
CA ARG A 62 19.41 0.88 -5.02
C ARG A 62 20.16 1.44 -3.81
N GLU A 63 19.69 2.52 -3.22
CA GLU A 63 20.24 3.06 -1.97
C GLU A 63 19.98 2.12 -0.78
N PHE A 64 18.79 1.52 -0.73
CA PHE A 64 18.41 0.56 0.31
C PHE A 64 19.27 -0.72 0.26
N GLY A 65 19.67 -1.17 -0.93
CA GLY A 65 20.69 -2.20 -1.14
C GLY A 65 20.31 -3.61 -0.67
N LYS A 66 19.00 -3.89 -0.57
CA LYS A 66 18.46 -5.19 -0.10
C LYS A 66 17.30 -5.65 -0.99
N PRO A 67 16.96 -6.95 -0.98
CA PRO A 67 15.72 -7.43 -1.58
C PRO A 67 14.50 -6.69 -1.00
N VAL A 68 13.50 -6.44 -1.84
CA VAL A 68 12.26 -5.74 -1.48
C VAL A 68 11.07 -6.45 -2.10
N VAL A 69 9.90 -6.27 -1.49
CA VAL A 69 8.61 -6.61 -2.05
C VAL A 69 7.99 -5.35 -2.65
N VAL A 70 7.56 -5.42 -3.90
CA VAL A 70 6.92 -4.30 -4.60
C VAL A 70 5.41 -4.45 -4.50
N LYS A 71 4.73 -3.46 -3.93
CA LYS A 71 3.29 -3.54 -3.63
C LYS A 71 2.56 -2.32 -4.19
N LEU A 72 1.46 -2.52 -4.92
CA LEU A 72 0.56 -1.43 -5.28
C LEU A 72 -0.14 -0.90 -4.03
N ASP A 73 -0.12 0.42 -3.84
CA ASP A 73 -0.94 1.06 -2.81
C ASP A 73 -2.40 1.04 -3.24
N GLY A 74 -3.29 0.57 -2.36
CA GLY A 74 -4.66 0.26 -2.75
C GLY A 74 -5.08 -1.18 -2.44
N LEU A 75 -6.36 -1.46 -2.74
CA LEU A 75 -6.96 -2.79 -2.59
C LEU A 75 -6.44 -3.79 -3.65
N ALA A 76 -6.07 -3.32 -4.84
CA ALA A 76 -5.44 -4.08 -5.93
C ALA A 76 -6.04 -5.47 -6.24
N ALA A 77 -7.29 -5.73 -5.85
CA ALA A 77 -7.97 -7.02 -5.91
C ALA A 77 -7.12 -8.23 -5.46
N GLY A 78 -6.18 -8.02 -4.53
CA GLY A 78 -5.24 -9.06 -4.06
C GLY A 78 -4.12 -9.44 -5.04
N LYS A 79 -3.95 -8.73 -6.16
CA LYS A 79 -2.94 -9.00 -7.20
C LYS A 79 -1.78 -7.99 -7.24
N GLY A 80 -1.82 -6.95 -6.43
CA GLY A 80 -0.81 -5.88 -6.42
C GLY A 80 0.38 -6.14 -5.49
N VAL A 81 0.90 -7.35 -5.42
CA VAL A 81 2.08 -7.69 -4.62
C VAL A 81 2.99 -8.59 -5.44
N ILE A 82 4.23 -8.18 -5.65
CA ILE A 82 5.25 -8.95 -6.37
C ILE A 82 6.48 -9.09 -5.45
N VAL A 83 6.97 -10.33 -5.32
CA VAL A 83 8.22 -10.65 -4.64
C VAL A 83 9.24 -11.00 -5.72
N PRO A 84 10.09 -10.04 -6.15
CA PRO A 84 11.10 -10.27 -7.17
C PRO A 84 12.30 -11.06 -6.63
N ASP A 85 12.86 -11.93 -7.46
CA ASP A 85 14.00 -12.79 -7.10
C ASP A 85 15.38 -12.18 -7.41
N ASP A 86 15.43 -11.19 -8.33
CA ASP A 86 16.68 -10.54 -8.77
C ASP A 86 16.47 -9.06 -9.16
N GLU A 87 17.56 -8.39 -9.58
CA GLU A 87 17.54 -6.98 -9.98
C GLU A 87 16.63 -6.72 -11.18
N ALA A 88 16.67 -7.58 -12.20
CA ALA A 88 15.86 -7.41 -13.39
C ALA A 88 14.37 -7.57 -13.07
N ALA A 89 14.02 -8.57 -12.27
CA ALA A 89 12.66 -8.79 -11.78
C ALA A 89 12.18 -7.64 -10.88
N THR A 90 13.08 -7.05 -10.07
CA THR A 90 12.73 -5.92 -9.19
C THR A 90 12.39 -4.68 -10.01
N ILE A 91 13.22 -4.34 -11.00
CA ILE A 91 12.97 -3.22 -11.90
C ILE A 91 11.68 -3.45 -12.69
N ALA A 92 11.48 -4.65 -13.25
CA ALA A 92 10.26 -4.98 -13.98
C ALA A 92 9.01 -4.86 -13.11
N ALA A 93 9.05 -5.34 -11.85
CA ALA A 93 7.94 -5.24 -10.91
C ALA A 93 7.61 -3.78 -10.56
N ILE A 94 8.63 -2.94 -10.37
CA ILE A 94 8.47 -1.49 -10.13
C ILE A 94 7.82 -0.82 -11.34
N GLU A 95 8.35 -1.05 -12.53
CA GLU A 95 7.86 -0.47 -13.78
C GLU A 95 6.42 -0.91 -14.08
N GLU A 96 6.11 -2.18 -13.84
CA GLU A 96 4.75 -2.71 -14.01
C GLU A 96 3.77 -2.06 -13.05
N LEU A 97 4.03 -2.14 -11.73
CA LEU A 97 3.04 -1.72 -10.74
C LEU A 97 2.85 -0.21 -10.69
N VAL A 98 3.90 0.58 -10.94
CA VAL A 98 3.78 2.04 -10.88
C VAL A 98 2.86 2.61 -11.99
N THR A 99 2.71 1.89 -13.10
CA THR A 99 1.74 2.27 -14.16
C THR A 99 0.30 2.18 -13.71
N GLN A 100 0.03 1.41 -12.65
CA GLN A 100 -1.30 1.19 -12.08
C GLN A 100 -1.60 2.15 -10.92
N GLY A 101 -0.58 2.80 -10.35
CA GLY A 101 -0.70 3.75 -9.26
C GLY A 101 0.54 3.81 -8.35
N PRO A 102 0.48 4.57 -7.25
CA PRO A 102 1.57 4.63 -6.28
C PRO A 102 1.89 3.24 -5.71
N ILE A 103 3.17 3.01 -5.43
CA ILE A 103 3.66 1.74 -4.89
C ILE A 103 4.31 1.93 -3.52
N VAL A 104 4.38 0.84 -2.76
CA VAL A 104 5.14 0.70 -1.53
C VAL A 104 6.20 -0.37 -1.75
N LEU A 105 7.45 -0.02 -1.47
CA LEU A 105 8.57 -0.96 -1.40
C LEU A 105 8.87 -1.25 0.07
N GLU A 106 9.05 -2.52 0.44
CA GLU A 106 9.42 -2.95 1.80
C GLU A 106 10.21 -4.26 1.86
#